data_AF-A0A6N7XSP0-F1
#
_entry.id   AF-A0A6N7XSP0-F1
#
_cell.length_a   1.000
_cell.length_b   1.000
_cell.length_c   1.000
_cell.angle_alpha   90.00
_cell.angle_beta   90.00
_cell.angle_gamma   90.00
#
_symmetry.space_group_name_H-M   'P 1'
#
loop_
_entity.id
_entity.type
_entity.pdbx_description
1 polymer ?
#
loop_
_entity_poly.entity_id
_entity_poly.type
_entity_poly.pdbx_seq_one_letter_code
_entity_poly.pdbx_strand_id
1 'polypeptide(L)'
;MRIEQATINEIKEKTDILDLVSEYVKLEKRGRNYIGLCPFHDEKTPSFTVSEDKQICHCFGCKKGGNVFQFTQEIKDVSFTEAVKLLGERVNIEVETPQTASDQHPNHQIASEDLQMIEMHELMQDYYHYALKKTVEGEAALNYLKERGFTDELIDSRKIGYAPKNANFCHDFLQKKGYDIQLAYEAGLLSRNEENFSYYDRFRDRIMFPLTNAQGRTVGYSGRTYTNQEPKYLNSPETPIFQKRRLLYNVDQARKAIRKNDEIILLEGFMDVIKADYAGLHQVVASMGTQISQEHIAFMKKLTSNVTLMFDGDFAGSEATLKSGQILLQQGFNVFVVQLPKNMDPDEYIGKHGADAFNYFVEHEKKSFILYKVHMHQEEIENNDLAYERYLKEITNDISLMKSSILRKKILQDVSELFKVSMDSLNIEVGQREDYYQPQSYQFPSVPQFTNLNKQEKAERALLKHFMNDKDIFLNYHKLLQSEDFTNQYFKRIFNVLHEFYSENDTFNISDVLQYIDSNEIKEAFISLDNYMINEEPYEHEIDDYLNTLLTNRNEETIESLNHKLREASRLGDLELQKYYLEKIVNFNKNRMN
;
A
#
# COMPACT_ATOMS: atom_id res chain seq x y z
N MET A 1 -13.83 -25.64 11.25
CA MET A 1 -12.91 -25.86 12.39
C MET A 1 -12.05 -24.60 12.52
N ARG A 2 -11.83 -24.09 13.74
CA ARG A 2 -11.26 -22.76 14.02
C ARG A 2 -9.74 -22.92 14.20
N ILE A 3 -8.92 -22.07 13.57
CA ILE A 3 -7.47 -22.00 13.86
C ILE A 3 -7.31 -21.76 15.36
N GLU A 4 -6.40 -22.49 16.01
CA GLU A 4 -6.19 -22.34 17.45
C GLU A 4 -5.75 -20.91 17.79
N GLN A 5 -6.37 -20.32 18.82
CA GLN A 5 -6.07 -18.94 19.23
C GLN A 5 -4.61 -18.77 19.65
N ALA A 6 -4.00 -19.83 20.22
CA ALA A 6 -2.59 -19.84 20.56
C ALA A 6 -1.69 -19.62 19.34
N THR A 7 -1.99 -20.28 18.21
CA THR A 7 -1.25 -20.11 16.94
C THR A 7 -1.40 -18.68 16.40
N ILE A 8 -2.61 -18.12 16.45
CA ILE A 8 -2.86 -16.74 16.01
C ILE A 8 -2.06 -15.75 16.85
N ASN A 9 -2.04 -15.93 18.17
CA ASN A 9 -1.30 -15.08 19.09
C ASN A 9 0.21 -15.19 18.86
N GLU A 10 0.74 -16.41 18.67
CA GLU A 10 2.17 -16.63 18.41
C GLU A 10 2.62 -15.95 17.11
N ILE A 11 1.82 -16.05 16.03
CA ILE A 11 2.10 -15.37 14.76
C ILE A 11 2.08 -13.85 14.96
N LYS A 12 1.12 -13.34 15.73
CA LYS A 12 1.00 -11.91 16.03
C LYS A 12 2.21 -11.39 16.78
N GLU A 13 2.66 -12.09 17.82
CA GLU A 13 3.82 -11.70 18.63
C GLU A 13 5.14 -11.72 17.86
N LYS A 14 5.28 -12.64 16.90
CA LYS A 14 6.48 -12.75 16.05
C LYS A 14 6.46 -11.83 14.82
N THR A 15 5.34 -11.17 14.53
CA THR A 15 5.20 -10.29 13.37
C THR A 15 5.14 -8.85 13.82
N ASP A 16 6.23 -8.11 13.61
CA ASP A 16 6.24 -6.67 13.83
C ASP A 16 5.51 -5.93 12.70
N ILE A 17 4.55 -5.05 13.07
CA ILE A 17 3.75 -4.28 12.10
C ILE A 17 4.60 -3.30 11.28
N LEU A 18 5.62 -2.69 11.89
CA LEU A 18 6.46 -1.71 11.21
C LEU A 18 7.29 -2.41 10.15
N ASP A 19 7.88 -3.56 10.46
CA ASP A 19 8.62 -4.39 9.52
C ASP A 19 7.73 -4.86 8.37
N LEU A 20 6.54 -5.39 8.69
CA LEU A 20 5.58 -5.85 7.68
C LEU A 20 5.16 -4.73 6.73
N VAL A 21 4.80 -3.55 7.27
CA VAL A 21 4.35 -2.41 6.47
C VAL A 21 5.50 -1.79 5.67
N SER A 22 6.71 -1.74 6.24
CA SER A 22 7.89 -1.15 5.60
C SER A 22 8.30 -1.85 4.31
N GLU A 23 7.87 -3.10 4.12
CA GLU A 23 8.00 -3.80 2.84
C GLU A 23 7.15 -3.17 1.73
N TYR A 24 5.99 -2.59 2.05
CA TYR A 24 5.05 -2.07 1.06
C TYR A 24 5.14 -0.56 0.87
N VAL A 25 5.63 0.17 1.87
CA VAL A 25 5.56 1.64 1.90
C VAL A 25 6.85 2.24 2.45
N LYS A 26 7.28 3.35 1.84
CA LYS A 26 8.29 4.27 2.39
C LYS A 26 7.73 5.03 3.57
N LEU A 27 8.27 4.71 4.74
CA LEU A 27 7.92 5.31 6.01
C LEU A 27 9.04 6.23 6.51
N GLU A 28 8.65 7.38 7.03
CA GLU A 28 9.53 8.33 7.71
C GLU A 28 9.15 8.42 9.19
N LYS A 29 10.15 8.34 10.08
CA LYS A 29 9.92 8.48 11.52
C LYS A 29 9.55 9.92 11.88
N ARG A 30 8.41 10.12 12.55
CA ARG A 30 7.95 11.42 13.05
C ARG A 30 7.38 11.27 14.46
N GLY A 31 8.18 11.66 15.46
CA GLY A 31 7.84 11.45 16.86
C GLY A 31 7.87 9.96 17.23
N ARG A 32 6.78 9.46 17.83
CA ARG A 32 6.62 8.04 18.19
C ARG A 32 6.09 7.17 17.04
N ASN A 33 5.59 7.77 15.97
CA ASN A 33 4.98 7.05 14.85
C ASN A 33 5.82 7.17 13.57
N TYR A 34 5.50 6.35 12.58
CA TYR A 34 6.04 6.41 11.24
C TYR A 34 4.95 6.81 10.26
N ILE A 35 5.28 7.65 9.27
CA ILE A 35 4.30 8.21 8.32
C ILE A 35 4.75 7.96 6.89
N GLY A 36 3.82 7.59 6.02
CA GLY A 36 4.06 7.39 4.59
C GLY A 36 2.80 7.59 3.74
N LEU A 37 2.95 7.38 2.43
CA LEU A 37 1.83 7.36 1.49
C LEU A 37 1.03 6.07 1.68
N CYS A 38 -0.29 6.16 1.63
CA CYS A 38 -1.16 5.02 1.82
C CYS A 38 -0.97 3.96 0.72
N PRO A 39 -0.83 2.68 1.09
CA PRO A 39 -0.73 1.60 0.11
C PRO A 39 -2.10 1.22 -0.48
N PHE A 40 -3.21 1.61 0.16
CA PHE A 40 -4.55 1.15 -0.20
C PHE A 40 -5.33 2.10 -1.14
N HIS A 41 -4.87 3.35 -1.28
CA HIS A 41 -5.49 4.32 -2.19
C HIS A 41 -4.44 5.27 -2.75
N ASP A 42 -4.82 6.05 -3.76
CA ASP A 42 -3.92 7.01 -4.40
C ASP A 42 -4.05 8.39 -3.77
N GLU A 43 -2.96 8.82 -3.14
CA GLU A 43 -2.84 10.13 -2.50
C GLU A 43 -1.49 10.78 -2.83
N LYS A 44 -1.46 12.12 -2.76
CA LYS A 44 -0.23 12.91 -2.93
C LYS A 44 0.41 13.31 -1.60
N THR A 45 -0.37 13.28 -0.52
CA THR A 45 0.02 13.71 0.82
C THR A 45 0.07 12.49 1.72
N PRO A 46 1.16 12.25 2.48
CA PRO A 46 1.23 11.14 3.42
C PRO A 46 0.10 11.21 4.46
N SER A 47 -0.79 10.22 4.49
CA SER A 47 -1.84 10.08 5.51
C SER A 47 -1.79 8.75 6.26
N PHE A 48 -0.90 7.84 5.87
CA PHE A 48 -0.76 6.52 6.46
C PHE A 48 0.23 6.55 7.62
N THR A 49 -0.22 6.13 8.79
CA THR A 49 0.53 6.16 10.04
C THR A 49 0.70 4.74 10.59
N VAL A 50 1.90 4.41 11.03
CA VAL A 50 2.23 3.15 11.71
C VAL A 50 2.75 3.45 13.10
N SER A 51 2.21 2.76 14.09
CA SER A 51 2.66 2.83 15.48
C SER A 51 3.28 1.49 15.86
N GLU A 52 4.61 1.50 16.01
CA GLU A 52 5.42 0.34 16.39
C GLU A 52 5.02 -0.14 17.80
N ASP A 53 4.98 0.76 18.78
CA ASP A 53 4.60 0.44 20.16
C ASP A 53 3.19 -0.17 20.27
N LYS A 54 2.24 0.32 19.46
CA LYS A 54 0.84 -0.12 19.50
C LYS A 54 0.55 -1.30 18.56
N GLN A 55 1.52 -1.71 17.75
CA GLN A 55 1.37 -2.77 16.75
C GLN A 55 0.14 -2.59 15.83
N ILE A 56 -0.08 -1.36 15.35
CA ILE A 56 -1.18 -0.98 14.44
C ILE A 56 -0.73 -0.01 13.34
N CYS A 57 -1.45 -0.03 12.22
CA CYS A 57 -1.37 0.96 11.16
C CYS A 57 -2.74 1.55 10.83
N HIS A 58 -2.81 2.78 10.35
CA HIS A 58 -4.07 3.43 9.99
C HIS A 58 -3.86 4.54 8.95
N CYS A 59 -4.72 4.58 7.94
CA CYS A 59 -4.78 5.67 6.97
C CYS A 59 -5.87 6.67 7.34
N PHE A 60 -5.49 7.92 7.63
CA PHE A 60 -6.46 8.97 7.93
C PHE A 60 -7.21 9.50 6.68
N GLY A 61 -6.77 9.13 5.47
CA GLY A 61 -7.47 9.45 4.22
C GLY A 61 -8.58 8.45 3.88
N CYS A 62 -8.22 7.17 3.72
CA CYS A 62 -9.15 6.11 3.31
C CYS A 62 -9.68 5.23 4.43
N LYS A 63 -9.27 5.46 5.68
CA LYS A 63 -9.72 4.75 6.90
C LYS A 63 -9.31 3.28 7.00
N LYS A 64 -8.58 2.76 6.01
CA LYS A 64 -8.05 1.40 6.02
C LYS A 64 -6.83 1.29 6.93
N GLY A 65 -6.67 0.12 7.55
CA GLY A 65 -5.61 -0.17 8.50
C GLY A 65 -6.06 -1.20 9.52
N GLY A 66 -5.22 -1.40 10.53
CA GLY A 66 -5.43 -2.38 11.59
C GLY A 66 -4.11 -2.96 12.08
N ASN A 67 -4.20 -4.14 12.68
CA ASN A 67 -3.03 -4.95 13.04
C ASN A 67 -2.45 -5.71 11.84
N VAL A 68 -1.47 -6.56 12.10
CA VAL A 68 -0.75 -7.34 11.08
C VAL A 68 -1.67 -8.18 10.19
N PHE A 69 -2.72 -8.80 10.75
CA PHE A 69 -3.66 -9.61 9.98
C PHE A 69 -4.54 -8.74 9.09
N GLN A 70 -5.14 -7.69 9.66
CA GLN A 70 -6.00 -6.77 8.92
C GLN A 70 -5.23 -6.07 7.80
N PHE A 71 -3.99 -5.65 8.06
CA PHE A 71 -3.11 -5.10 7.04
C PHE A 71 -2.85 -6.13 5.93
N THR A 72 -2.52 -7.38 6.26
CA THR A 72 -2.29 -8.45 5.28
C THR A 72 -3.55 -8.75 4.46
N GLN A 73 -4.72 -8.83 5.10
CA GLN A 73 -6.00 -9.04 4.41
C GLN A 73 -6.25 -7.94 3.38
N GLU A 74 -6.09 -6.68 3.79
CA GLU A 74 -6.33 -5.52 2.92
C GLU A 74 -5.29 -5.39 1.80
N ILE A 75 -4.01 -5.65 2.09
CA ILE A 75 -2.94 -5.44 1.11
C ILE A 75 -2.83 -6.59 0.10
N LYS A 76 -3.23 -7.81 0.49
CA LYS A 76 -3.22 -9.00 -0.37
C LYS A 76 -4.58 -9.38 -0.92
N ASP A 77 -5.65 -8.73 -0.45
CA ASP A 77 -7.04 -9.05 -0.78
C ASP A 77 -7.37 -10.52 -0.48
N VAL A 78 -7.14 -10.92 0.77
CA VAL A 78 -7.29 -12.30 1.25
C VAL A 78 -8.16 -12.38 2.49
N SER A 79 -8.76 -13.55 2.71
CA SER A 79 -9.51 -13.85 3.93
C SER A 79 -8.59 -13.85 5.18
N PHE A 80 -9.21 -13.76 6.36
CA PHE A 80 -8.47 -13.83 7.62
C PHE A 80 -7.64 -15.13 7.75
N THR A 81 -8.22 -16.26 7.37
CA THR A 81 -7.53 -17.57 7.41
C THR A 81 -6.32 -17.63 6.49
N GLU A 82 -6.42 -17.04 5.31
CA GLU A 82 -5.29 -16.94 4.37
C GLU A 82 -4.24 -15.96 4.87
N ALA A 83 -4.64 -14.83 5.46
CA ALA A 83 -3.70 -13.89 6.09
C ALA A 83 -2.93 -14.53 7.24
N VAL A 84 -3.59 -15.33 8.08
CA VAL A 84 -2.94 -16.11 9.15
C VAL A 84 -1.94 -17.10 8.57
N LYS A 85 -2.28 -17.81 7.49
CA LYS A 85 -1.37 -18.73 6.82
C LYS A 85 -0.15 -18.02 6.22
N LEU A 86 -0.35 -16.94 5.48
CA LEU A 86 0.73 -16.15 4.87
C LEU A 86 1.69 -15.58 5.93
N LEU A 87 1.15 -15.09 7.04
CA LEU A 87 1.97 -14.60 8.15
C LEU A 87 2.63 -15.75 8.93
N GLY A 88 1.97 -16.90 9.08
CA GLY A 88 2.54 -18.11 9.66
C GLY A 88 3.76 -18.60 8.88
N GLU A 89 3.64 -18.73 7.55
CA GLU A 89 4.76 -19.06 6.65
C GLU A 89 5.91 -18.07 6.79
N ARG A 90 5.60 -16.77 6.91
CA ARG A 90 6.61 -15.70 7.10
C ARG A 90 7.43 -15.88 8.38
N VAL A 91 6.83 -16.36 9.46
CA VAL A 91 7.49 -16.58 10.75
C VAL A 91 7.83 -18.04 11.04
N ASN A 92 7.73 -18.91 10.03
CA ASN A 92 7.95 -20.36 10.11
C ASN A 92 7.06 -21.08 11.14
N ILE A 93 5.81 -20.66 11.26
CA ILE A 93 4.76 -21.35 12.04
C ILE A 93 3.83 -22.07 11.05
N GLU A 94 3.74 -23.38 11.19
CA GLU A 94 2.85 -24.19 10.35
C GLU A 94 1.40 -24.02 10.82
N VAL A 95 0.55 -23.53 9.92
CA VAL A 95 -0.89 -23.35 10.19
C VAL A 95 -1.62 -24.50 9.53
N GLU A 96 -2.10 -25.46 10.33
CA GLU A 96 -2.91 -26.57 9.83
C GLU A 96 -4.25 -26.04 9.30
N THR A 97 -4.37 -25.94 7.98
CA THR A 97 -5.65 -25.77 7.29
C THR A 97 -6.07 -27.13 6.71
N PRO A 98 -7.35 -27.53 6.78
CA PRO A 98 -7.81 -28.73 6.09
C PRO A 98 -7.42 -28.62 4.61
N GLN A 99 -6.75 -29.66 4.09
CA GLN A 99 -6.67 -29.85 2.65
C GLN A 99 -8.10 -29.87 2.10
N THR A 100 -8.34 -29.09 1.06
CA THR A 100 -9.60 -28.94 0.35
C THR A 100 -10.12 -30.30 -0.14
N ALA A 101 -10.91 -30.97 0.70
CA ALA A 101 -11.81 -32.03 0.28
C ALA A 101 -13.14 -31.37 -0.10
N SER A 102 -13.41 -31.34 -1.41
CA SER A 102 -14.69 -31.03 -2.06
C SER A 102 -15.28 -29.63 -1.85
N ASP A 103 -15.18 -28.85 -2.94
CA ASP A 103 -16.05 -27.74 -3.33
C ASP A 103 -17.54 -28.12 -3.29
N GLN A 104 -18.18 -28.12 -2.13
CA GLN A 104 -19.65 -28.11 -2.05
C GLN A 104 -20.10 -27.39 -0.78
N HIS A 105 -20.03 -26.06 -0.74
CA HIS A 105 -21.12 -25.24 -0.20
C HIS A 105 -20.98 -23.77 -0.69
N PRO A 106 -22.01 -23.22 -1.37
CA PRO A 106 -21.96 -21.90 -1.95
C PRO A 106 -22.28 -20.87 -0.88
N ASN A 107 -21.26 -20.36 -0.21
CA ASN A 107 -21.34 -19.01 0.35
C ASN A 107 -20.74 -18.05 -0.69
N HIS A 108 -21.34 -18.04 -1.89
CA HIS A 108 -21.11 -16.98 -2.86
C HIS A 108 -21.71 -15.71 -2.27
N GLN A 109 -20.95 -14.99 -1.45
CA GLN A 109 -20.80 -13.58 -1.79
C GLN A 109 -20.39 -13.58 -3.26
N ILE A 110 -21.18 -12.95 -4.13
CA ILE A 110 -20.91 -12.89 -5.57
C ILE A 110 -19.46 -12.43 -5.70
N ALA A 111 -18.55 -13.36 -6.04
CA ALA A 111 -17.17 -13.02 -6.30
C ALA A 111 -17.21 -11.96 -7.41
N SER A 112 -16.50 -10.85 -7.22
CA SER A 112 -16.46 -9.83 -8.26
C SER A 112 -15.99 -10.49 -9.57
N GLU A 113 -16.51 -10.01 -10.70
CA GLU A 113 -16.07 -10.47 -12.02
C GLU A 113 -14.54 -10.43 -12.13
N ASP A 114 -13.89 -9.40 -11.57
CA ASP A 114 -12.44 -9.27 -11.47
C ASP A 114 -11.76 -10.45 -10.76
N LEU A 115 -12.31 -10.94 -9.65
CA LEU A 115 -11.73 -12.08 -8.92
C LEU A 115 -11.83 -13.37 -9.73
N GLN A 116 -12.98 -13.60 -10.39
CA GLN A 116 -13.13 -14.74 -11.30
C GLN A 116 -12.16 -14.65 -12.48
N MET A 117 -11.94 -13.45 -13.03
CA MET A 117 -10.94 -13.25 -14.08
C MET A 117 -9.53 -13.63 -13.61
N ILE A 118 -9.15 -13.26 -12.38
CA ILE A 118 -7.85 -13.62 -11.79
C ILE A 118 -7.74 -15.13 -11.58
N GLU A 119 -8.77 -15.78 -11.03
CA GLU A 119 -8.79 -17.24 -10.84
C GLU A 119 -8.61 -17.99 -12.16
N MET A 120 -9.27 -17.56 -13.23
CA MET A 120 -9.08 -18.14 -14.56
C MET A 120 -7.63 -18.03 -15.03
N HIS A 121 -6.98 -16.89 -14.79
CA HIS A 121 -5.57 -16.69 -15.14
C HIS A 121 -4.66 -17.63 -14.33
N GLU A 122 -4.84 -17.73 -13.02
CA GLU A 122 -4.01 -18.58 -12.15
C GLU A 122 -4.21 -20.07 -12.44
N LEU A 123 -5.43 -20.51 -12.74
CA LEU A 123 -5.68 -21.89 -13.19
C LEU A 123 -4.99 -22.19 -14.52
N MET A 124 -5.06 -21.26 -15.48
CA MET A 124 -4.38 -21.41 -16.76
C MET A 124 -2.86 -21.36 -16.62
N GLN A 125 -2.32 -20.68 -15.61
CA GLN A 125 -0.88 -20.60 -15.36
C GLN A 125 -0.34 -21.99 -15.05
N ASP A 126 -0.99 -22.70 -14.14
CA ASP A 126 -0.63 -24.06 -13.80
C ASP A 126 -0.79 -25.00 -14.99
N TYR A 127 -1.83 -24.81 -15.80
CA TYR A 127 -2.07 -25.67 -16.96
C TYR A 127 -1.07 -25.44 -18.11
N TYR A 128 -0.71 -24.20 -18.40
CA TYR A 128 0.36 -23.86 -19.35
C TYR A 128 1.73 -24.31 -18.84
N HIS A 129 2.00 -24.18 -17.54
CA HIS A 129 3.25 -24.64 -16.95
C HIS A 129 3.37 -26.17 -17.03
N TYR A 130 2.28 -26.90 -16.76
CA TYR A 130 2.21 -28.34 -17.00
C TYR A 130 2.44 -28.68 -18.47
N ALA A 131 1.79 -27.97 -19.40
CA ALA A 131 1.94 -28.19 -20.84
C ALA A 131 3.41 -28.07 -21.28
N LEU A 132 4.13 -27.05 -20.82
CA LEU A 132 5.55 -26.86 -21.11
C LEU A 132 6.41 -28.02 -20.60
N LYS A 133 6.18 -28.47 -19.36
CA LYS A 133 7.10 -29.40 -18.67
C LYS A 133 6.79 -30.87 -18.89
N LYS A 134 5.56 -31.23 -19.23
CA LYS A 134 5.07 -32.62 -19.16
C LYS A 134 4.49 -33.16 -20.46
N THR A 135 4.35 -32.33 -21.50
CA THR A 135 3.76 -32.76 -22.78
C THR A 135 4.79 -32.76 -23.89
N VAL A 136 4.60 -33.66 -24.86
CA VAL A 136 5.46 -33.74 -26.06
C VAL A 136 5.40 -32.45 -26.88
N GLU A 137 4.24 -31.79 -26.93
CA GLU A 137 4.06 -30.54 -27.68
C GLU A 137 4.88 -29.38 -27.09
N GLY A 138 5.14 -29.41 -25.77
CA GLY A 138 5.95 -28.40 -25.07
C GLY A 138 7.47 -28.56 -25.23
N GLU A 139 7.97 -29.71 -25.71
CA GLU A 139 9.42 -30.01 -25.74
C GLU A 139 10.22 -29.00 -26.56
N ALA A 140 9.72 -28.57 -27.71
CA ALA A 140 10.39 -27.60 -28.56
C ALA A 140 10.52 -26.22 -27.88
N ALA A 141 9.46 -25.77 -27.22
CA ALA A 141 9.44 -24.52 -26.48
C ALA A 141 10.36 -24.57 -25.24
N LEU A 142 10.40 -25.72 -24.54
CA LEU A 142 11.30 -25.95 -23.41
C LEU A 142 12.77 -25.94 -23.84
N ASN A 143 13.11 -26.61 -24.94
CA ASN A 143 14.47 -26.61 -25.48
C ASN A 143 14.92 -25.21 -25.88
N TYR A 144 14.04 -24.42 -26.52
CA TYR A 144 14.31 -23.02 -26.84
C TYR A 144 14.64 -22.19 -25.60
N LEU A 145 13.89 -22.36 -24.51
CA LEU A 145 14.17 -21.68 -23.24
C LEU A 145 15.53 -22.09 -22.66
N LYS A 146 15.86 -23.39 -22.68
CA LYS A 146 17.14 -23.92 -22.20
C LYS A 146 18.33 -23.40 -23.01
N GLU A 147 18.21 -23.32 -24.33
CA GLU A 147 19.22 -22.71 -25.21
C GLU A 147 19.45 -21.22 -24.90
N ARG A 148 18.40 -20.53 -24.43
CA ARG A 148 18.50 -19.15 -23.93
C ARG A 148 18.94 -19.05 -22.47
N GLY A 149 19.42 -20.13 -21.86
CA GLY A 149 19.93 -20.13 -20.48
C GLY A 149 18.84 -20.02 -19.41
N PHE A 150 17.61 -20.45 -19.69
CA PHE A 150 16.59 -20.62 -18.65
C PHE A 150 16.78 -22.00 -17.99
N THR A 151 17.07 -22.00 -16.70
CA THR A 151 17.15 -23.21 -15.88
C THR A 151 15.75 -23.71 -15.53
N ASP A 152 15.64 -24.99 -15.18
CA ASP A 152 14.36 -25.55 -14.70
C ASP A 152 13.87 -24.82 -13.43
N GLU A 153 14.79 -24.38 -12.57
CA GLU A 153 14.52 -23.57 -11.38
C GLU A 153 13.90 -22.20 -11.73
N LEU A 154 14.45 -21.52 -12.73
CA LEU A 154 13.93 -20.23 -13.20
C LEU A 154 12.56 -20.38 -13.88
N ILE A 155 12.39 -21.45 -14.66
CA ILE A 155 11.11 -21.78 -15.29
C ILE A 155 10.03 -22.02 -14.23
N ASP A 156 10.38 -22.70 -13.14
CA ASP A 156 9.47 -23.02 -12.04
C ASP A 156 9.15 -21.80 -11.18
N SER A 157 10.16 -21.00 -10.82
CA SER A 157 9.97 -19.81 -9.98
C SER A 157 9.12 -18.74 -10.68
N ARG A 158 9.28 -18.59 -12.00
CA ARG A 158 8.51 -17.66 -12.84
C ARG A 158 7.24 -18.28 -13.43
N LYS A 159 6.98 -19.56 -13.16
CA LYS A 159 5.82 -20.32 -13.68
C LYS A 159 5.65 -20.16 -15.19
N ILE A 160 6.76 -20.21 -15.92
CA ILE A 160 6.76 -20.10 -17.38
C ILE A 160 6.05 -21.32 -17.96
N GLY A 161 5.17 -21.10 -18.93
CA GLY A 161 4.36 -22.14 -19.54
C GLY A 161 4.42 -22.17 -21.06
N TYR A 162 3.59 -23.00 -21.66
CA TYR A 162 3.42 -23.13 -23.10
C TYR A 162 1.93 -23.19 -23.43
N ALA A 163 1.49 -22.34 -24.35
CA ALA A 163 0.17 -22.40 -24.96
C ALA A 163 0.25 -23.30 -26.21
N PRO A 164 -0.43 -24.46 -26.22
CA PRO A 164 -0.45 -25.37 -27.35
C PRO A 164 -0.93 -24.74 -28.66
N LYS A 165 -0.70 -25.44 -29.77
CA LYS A 165 -1.14 -24.97 -31.09
C LYS A 165 -2.65 -25.09 -31.29
N ASN A 166 -3.31 -25.97 -30.53
CA ASN A 166 -4.76 -26.14 -30.55
C ASN A 166 -5.45 -24.80 -30.21
N ALA A 167 -6.45 -24.42 -31.02
CA ALA A 167 -7.16 -23.16 -30.87
C ALA A 167 -8.22 -23.16 -29.74
N ASN A 168 -8.47 -24.28 -29.08
CA ASN A 168 -9.49 -24.40 -28.03
C ASN A 168 -8.94 -24.95 -26.71
N PHE A 169 -7.61 -24.96 -26.51
CA PHE A 169 -7.00 -25.54 -25.31
C PHE A 169 -7.44 -24.82 -24.02
N CYS A 170 -7.37 -23.48 -24.01
CA CYS A 170 -7.84 -22.62 -22.93
C CYS A 170 -9.38 -22.61 -22.87
N HIS A 171 -10.03 -22.46 -24.02
CA HIS A 171 -11.49 -22.46 -24.12
C HIS A 171 -12.12 -23.71 -23.49
N ASP A 172 -11.72 -24.89 -23.93
CA ASP A 172 -12.32 -26.16 -23.50
C ASP A 172 -12.02 -26.43 -22.02
N PHE A 173 -10.85 -26.02 -21.54
CA PHE A 173 -10.49 -26.16 -20.12
C PHE A 173 -11.37 -25.29 -19.22
N LEU A 174 -11.51 -24.00 -19.53
CA LEU A 174 -12.34 -23.08 -18.76
C LEU A 174 -13.81 -23.45 -18.82
N GLN A 175 -14.30 -23.86 -19.99
CA GLN A 175 -15.67 -24.35 -20.16
C GLN A 175 -15.94 -25.57 -19.28
N LYS A 176 -15.01 -26.54 -19.28
CA LYS A 176 -15.12 -27.75 -18.46
C LYS A 176 -15.06 -27.45 -16.96
N LYS A 177 -14.38 -26.37 -16.57
CA LYS A 177 -14.33 -25.87 -15.18
C LYS A 177 -15.58 -25.07 -14.78
N GLY A 178 -16.48 -24.78 -15.71
CA GLY A 178 -17.75 -24.11 -15.43
C GLY A 178 -17.67 -22.58 -15.42
N TYR A 179 -16.58 -21.99 -15.93
CA TYR A 179 -16.47 -20.54 -16.07
C TYR A 179 -17.32 -20.02 -17.24
N ASP A 180 -17.78 -18.77 -17.13
CA ASP A 180 -18.42 -18.07 -18.24
C ASP A 180 -17.38 -17.74 -19.33
N ILE A 181 -17.65 -18.19 -20.55
CA ILE A 181 -16.78 -18.01 -21.71
C ILE A 181 -16.77 -16.55 -22.17
N GLN A 182 -17.87 -15.82 -22.00
CA GLN A 182 -17.89 -14.39 -22.29
C GLN A 182 -16.95 -13.65 -21.31
N LEU A 183 -16.97 -14.03 -20.03
CA LEU A 183 -16.05 -13.47 -19.04
C LEU A 183 -14.59 -13.83 -19.34
N ALA A 184 -14.30 -15.05 -19.81
CA ALA A 184 -12.95 -15.44 -20.24
C ALA A 184 -12.44 -14.64 -21.46
N TYR A 185 -13.34 -14.24 -22.36
CA TYR A 185 -13.03 -13.31 -23.45
C TYR A 185 -12.75 -11.89 -22.94
N GLU A 186 -13.56 -11.38 -22.01
CA GLU A 186 -13.34 -10.07 -21.37
C GLU A 186 -12.06 -10.02 -20.53
N ALA A 187 -11.70 -11.16 -19.91
CA ALA A 187 -10.43 -11.38 -19.23
C ALA A 187 -9.23 -11.43 -20.19
N GLY A 188 -9.46 -11.46 -21.51
CA GLY A 188 -8.40 -11.45 -22.52
C GLY A 188 -7.68 -12.79 -22.70
N LEU A 189 -8.21 -13.89 -22.14
CA LEU A 189 -7.70 -15.26 -22.37
C LEU A 189 -8.18 -15.81 -23.73
N LEU A 190 -9.37 -15.40 -24.16
CA LEU A 190 -9.97 -15.78 -25.43
C LEU A 190 -10.06 -14.58 -26.38
N SER A 191 -10.20 -14.89 -27.67
CA SER A 191 -10.59 -13.98 -28.74
C SER A 191 -11.91 -14.44 -29.34
N ARG A 192 -12.63 -13.54 -30.00
CA ARG A 192 -13.89 -13.85 -30.67
C ARG A 192 -13.76 -13.70 -32.18
N ASN A 193 -14.44 -14.57 -32.92
CA ASN A 193 -14.62 -14.41 -34.36
C ASN A 193 -15.86 -13.55 -34.60
N GLU A 194 -15.71 -12.41 -35.27
CA GLU A 194 -16.81 -11.45 -35.47
C GLU A 194 -17.87 -11.91 -36.49
N GLU A 195 -17.60 -12.93 -37.31
CA GLU A 195 -18.56 -13.44 -38.29
C GLU A 195 -19.52 -14.47 -37.70
N ASN A 196 -19.00 -15.38 -36.87
CA ASN A 196 -19.78 -16.50 -36.32
C ASN A 196 -19.92 -16.46 -34.79
N PHE A 197 -19.38 -15.43 -34.13
CA PHE A 197 -19.39 -15.22 -32.68
C PHE A 197 -18.79 -16.36 -31.85
N SER A 198 -18.01 -17.25 -32.48
CA SER A 198 -17.30 -18.32 -31.76
C SER A 198 -16.08 -17.75 -31.02
N TYR A 199 -15.81 -18.31 -29.84
CA TYR A 199 -14.62 -17.99 -29.05
C TYR A 199 -13.50 -19.00 -29.34
N TYR A 200 -12.27 -18.53 -29.28
CA TYR A 200 -11.08 -19.35 -29.47
C TYR A 200 -9.92 -18.77 -28.66
N ASP A 201 -8.90 -19.58 -28.40
CA ASP A 201 -7.73 -19.19 -27.63
C ASP A 201 -7.00 -18.00 -28.25
N ARG A 202 -6.77 -16.96 -27.45
CA ARG A 202 -5.96 -15.81 -27.86
C ARG A 202 -4.52 -16.21 -28.10
N PHE A 203 -3.95 -16.99 -27.18
CA PHE A 203 -2.57 -17.43 -27.21
C PHE A 203 -2.48 -18.83 -27.79
N ARG A 204 -1.66 -18.99 -28.83
CA ARG A 204 -1.45 -20.27 -29.50
C ARG A 204 0.00 -20.38 -29.91
N ASP A 205 0.57 -21.55 -29.73
CA ASP A 205 1.94 -21.88 -30.14
C ASP A 205 3.00 -20.88 -29.60
N ARG A 206 2.88 -20.54 -28.32
CA ARG A 206 3.67 -19.50 -27.66
C ARG A 206 4.15 -19.93 -26.27
N ILE A 207 5.36 -19.51 -25.92
CA ILE A 207 5.87 -19.57 -24.55
C ILE A 207 5.13 -18.50 -23.75
N MET A 208 4.54 -18.91 -22.63
CA MET A 208 3.66 -18.08 -21.81
C MET A 208 4.39 -17.57 -20.58
N PHE A 209 4.49 -16.25 -20.46
CA PHE A 209 5.01 -15.56 -19.29
C PHE A 209 3.84 -14.96 -18.51
N PRO A 210 3.55 -15.42 -17.28
CA PRO A 210 2.55 -14.80 -16.41
C PRO A 210 2.91 -13.35 -16.09
N LEU A 211 1.91 -12.47 -16.08
CA LEU A 211 2.05 -11.07 -15.70
C LEU A 211 1.31 -10.86 -14.39
N THR A 212 2.06 -10.57 -13.33
CA THR A 212 1.50 -10.39 -11.98
C THR A 212 1.24 -8.92 -11.68
N ASN A 213 0.16 -8.66 -10.94
CA ASN A 213 -0.09 -7.34 -10.37
C ASN A 213 0.79 -7.10 -9.13
N ALA A 214 0.66 -5.93 -8.51
CA ALA A 214 1.45 -5.58 -7.33
C ALA A 214 1.24 -6.55 -6.14
N GLN A 215 0.07 -7.18 -6.03
CA GLN A 215 -0.24 -8.16 -4.99
C GLN A 215 0.42 -9.52 -5.24
N GLY A 216 0.86 -9.79 -6.48
CA GLY A 216 1.43 -11.06 -6.92
C GLY A 216 0.42 -11.99 -7.59
N ARG A 217 -0.79 -11.50 -7.91
CA ARG A 217 -1.83 -12.27 -8.60
C ARG A 217 -1.62 -12.21 -10.11
N THR A 218 -1.80 -13.32 -10.82
CA THR A 218 -1.67 -13.34 -12.28
C THR A 218 -2.89 -12.66 -12.91
N VAL A 219 -2.66 -11.58 -13.65
CA VAL A 219 -3.72 -10.77 -14.26
C VAL A 219 -3.68 -10.76 -15.78
N GLY A 220 -2.62 -11.32 -16.38
CA GLY A 220 -2.45 -11.38 -17.82
C GLY A 220 -1.27 -12.24 -18.22
N TYR A 221 -0.99 -12.28 -19.53
CA TYR A 221 0.11 -13.04 -20.10
C TYR A 221 0.86 -12.26 -21.17
N SER A 222 2.15 -12.56 -21.31
CA SER A 222 2.92 -12.28 -22.52
C SER A 222 3.32 -13.59 -23.21
N GLY A 223 2.85 -13.79 -24.43
CA GLY A 223 3.14 -14.96 -25.26
C GLY A 223 4.26 -14.69 -26.26
N ARG A 224 5.42 -15.34 -26.09
CA ARG A 224 6.59 -15.22 -26.97
C ARG A 224 6.59 -16.33 -28.03
N THR A 225 6.89 -15.98 -29.29
CA THR A 225 7.16 -16.98 -30.33
C THR A 225 8.54 -17.63 -30.15
N TYR A 226 8.65 -18.90 -30.50
CA TYR A 226 9.92 -19.63 -30.65
C TYR A 226 10.14 -20.11 -32.10
N THR A 227 9.24 -19.73 -33.01
CA THR A 227 9.20 -20.16 -34.43
C THR A 227 9.18 -18.96 -35.40
N ASN A 228 9.65 -17.79 -34.96
CA ASN A 228 9.71 -16.53 -35.74
C ASN A 228 8.35 -16.02 -36.26
N GLN A 229 7.25 -16.27 -35.54
CA GLN A 229 5.93 -15.74 -35.89
C GLN A 229 5.78 -14.28 -35.42
N GLU A 230 5.13 -13.43 -36.22
CA GLU A 230 4.78 -12.07 -35.80
C GLU A 230 3.42 -12.01 -35.09
N PRO A 231 3.24 -11.18 -34.05
CA PRO A 231 4.28 -10.39 -33.38
C PRO A 231 5.19 -11.28 -32.53
N LYS A 232 6.48 -10.90 -32.38
CA LYS A 232 7.44 -11.57 -31.49
C LYS A 232 6.90 -11.82 -30.08
N TYR A 233 6.22 -10.81 -29.52
CA TYR A 233 5.45 -10.90 -28.27
C TYR A 233 3.99 -10.52 -28.50
N LEU A 234 3.09 -11.33 -27.96
CA LEU A 234 1.67 -11.04 -27.90
C LEU A 234 1.28 -10.86 -26.43
N ASN A 235 0.87 -9.66 -26.03
CA ASN A 235 0.39 -9.41 -24.67
C ASN A 235 -1.13 -9.61 -24.59
N SER A 236 -1.64 -9.86 -23.38
CA SER A 236 -3.05 -9.67 -23.05
C SER A 236 -3.52 -8.27 -23.50
N PRO A 237 -4.77 -8.13 -23.98
CA PRO A 237 -5.36 -6.82 -24.25
C PRO A 237 -5.59 -6.06 -22.94
N GLU A 238 -5.95 -4.79 -23.00
CA GLU A 238 -6.42 -4.08 -21.79
C GLU A 238 -7.70 -4.74 -21.27
N THR A 239 -7.76 -5.06 -19.98
CA THR A 239 -8.90 -5.66 -19.29
C THR A 239 -9.13 -4.95 -17.95
N PRO A 240 -10.24 -5.22 -17.23
CA PRO A 240 -10.44 -4.66 -15.88
C PRO A 240 -9.26 -4.94 -14.93
N ILE A 241 -8.69 -6.15 -15.00
CA ILE A 241 -7.60 -6.61 -14.13
C ILE A 241 -6.19 -6.37 -14.69
N PHE A 242 -6.04 -6.17 -16.00
CA PHE A 242 -4.77 -5.92 -16.67
C PHE A 242 -4.76 -4.58 -17.39
N GLN A 243 -4.07 -3.60 -16.79
CA GLN A 243 -3.88 -2.27 -17.36
C GLN A 243 -2.41 -1.94 -17.48
N LYS A 244 -1.87 -1.81 -18.70
CA LYS A 244 -0.42 -1.57 -18.91
C LYS A 244 0.07 -0.27 -18.29
N ARG A 245 -0.81 0.72 -18.21
CA ARG A 245 -0.53 2.01 -17.54
C ARG A 245 -0.41 1.90 -16.02
N ARG A 246 -0.75 0.77 -15.39
CA ARG A 246 -0.67 0.55 -13.94
C ARG A 246 0.32 -0.54 -13.57
N LEU A 247 0.51 -1.52 -14.44
CA LEU A 247 1.33 -2.69 -14.16
C LEU A 247 2.82 -2.37 -14.34
N LEU A 248 3.58 -2.54 -13.25
CA LEU A 248 5.03 -2.63 -13.27
C LEU A 248 5.41 -4.09 -13.08
N TYR A 249 5.94 -4.73 -14.12
CA TYR A 249 6.32 -6.14 -14.06
C TYR A 249 7.36 -6.37 -12.96
N ASN A 250 7.26 -7.51 -12.26
CA ASN A 250 8.14 -7.95 -11.17
C ASN A 250 8.07 -7.12 -9.88
N VAL A 251 7.16 -6.15 -9.78
CA VAL A 251 7.13 -5.27 -8.60
C VAL A 251 6.72 -5.98 -7.32
N ASP A 252 5.92 -7.04 -7.43
CA ASP A 252 5.56 -7.93 -6.34
C ASP A 252 6.78 -8.61 -5.69
N GLN A 253 7.73 -9.08 -6.53
CA GLN A 253 8.96 -9.75 -6.10
C GLN A 253 10.06 -8.74 -5.74
N ALA A 254 10.22 -7.69 -6.55
CA ALA A 254 11.27 -6.67 -6.38
C ALA A 254 11.04 -5.76 -5.18
N ARG A 255 9.80 -5.61 -4.71
CA ARG A 255 9.40 -4.67 -3.65
C ARG A 255 10.32 -4.70 -2.44
N LYS A 256 10.66 -5.88 -1.92
CA LYS A 256 11.53 -6.00 -0.74
C LYS A 256 12.95 -5.50 -1.01
N ALA A 257 13.51 -5.84 -2.17
CA ALA A 257 14.83 -5.37 -2.59
C ALA A 257 14.84 -3.86 -2.84
N ILE A 258 13.78 -3.33 -3.47
CA ILE A 258 13.58 -1.90 -3.70
C ILE A 258 13.62 -1.13 -2.38
N ARG A 259 12.89 -1.60 -1.35
CA ARG A 259 12.84 -0.96 -0.04
C ARG A 259 14.17 -1.05 0.69
N LYS A 260 14.82 -2.21 0.64
CA LYS A 260 16.13 -2.44 1.28
C LYS A 260 17.23 -1.54 0.67
N ASN A 261 17.25 -1.41 -0.65
CA ASN A 261 18.26 -0.65 -1.37
C ASN A 261 17.86 0.83 -1.57
N ASP A 262 16.65 1.21 -1.15
CA ASP A 262 15.98 2.50 -1.46
C ASP A 262 16.15 2.89 -2.93
N GLU A 263 15.93 1.96 -3.87
CA GLU A 263 16.13 2.19 -5.31
C GLU A 263 15.22 1.28 -6.15
N ILE A 264 14.66 1.83 -7.22
CA ILE A 264 14.06 1.07 -8.33
C ILE A 264 14.97 1.14 -9.54
N ILE A 265 15.26 0.01 -10.18
CA ILE A 265 15.91 -0.04 -11.49
C ILE A 265 14.83 -0.36 -12.54
N LEU A 266 14.58 0.58 -13.44
CA LEU A 266 13.55 0.46 -14.48
C LEU A 266 14.17 0.03 -15.81
N LEU A 267 13.71 -1.11 -16.31
CA LEU A 267 14.07 -1.70 -17.60
C LEU A 267 12.91 -1.54 -18.61
N GLU A 268 13.19 -1.77 -19.89
CA GLU A 268 12.17 -1.69 -20.94
C GLU A 268 11.27 -2.93 -20.98
N GLY A 269 11.89 -4.11 -21.02
CA GLY A 269 11.22 -5.39 -21.21
C GLY A 269 11.15 -6.25 -19.95
N PHE A 270 10.11 -7.08 -19.86
CA PHE A 270 9.98 -8.06 -18.76
C PHE A 270 11.06 -9.17 -18.84
N MET A 271 11.58 -9.46 -20.02
CA MET A 271 12.66 -10.45 -20.18
C MET A 271 13.96 -9.96 -19.53
N ASP A 272 14.30 -8.69 -19.74
CA ASP A 272 15.47 -8.07 -19.13
C ASP A 272 15.36 -8.10 -17.61
N VAL A 273 14.14 -7.90 -17.10
CA VAL A 273 13.83 -8.03 -15.67
C VAL A 273 14.06 -9.45 -15.17
N ILE A 274 13.56 -10.48 -15.87
CA ILE A 274 13.79 -11.88 -15.47
C ILE A 274 15.29 -12.19 -15.44
N LYS A 275 16.04 -11.70 -16.44
CA LYS A 275 17.48 -11.96 -16.57
C LYS A 275 18.31 -11.22 -15.53
N ALA A 276 18.03 -9.94 -15.31
CA ALA A 276 18.70 -9.12 -14.30
C ALA A 276 18.41 -9.64 -12.88
N ASP A 277 17.16 -10.02 -12.60
CA ASP A 277 16.80 -10.62 -11.30
C ASP A 277 17.52 -11.95 -11.08
N TYR A 278 17.57 -12.82 -12.10
CA TYR A 278 18.32 -14.08 -12.03
C TYR A 278 19.83 -13.87 -11.87
N ALA A 279 20.36 -12.76 -12.39
CA ALA A 279 21.75 -12.36 -12.17
C ALA A 279 22.01 -11.77 -10.78
N GLY A 280 21.00 -11.64 -9.91
CA GLY A 280 21.13 -11.15 -8.53
C GLY A 280 20.75 -9.67 -8.33
N LEU A 281 20.31 -8.99 -9.39
CA LEU A 281 19.86 -7.60 -9.31
C LEU A 281 18.35 -7.56 -9.03
N HIS A 282 17.96 -7.68 -7.76
CA HIS A 282 16.56 -7.95 -7.40
C HIS A 282 15.62 -6.74 -7.40
N GLN A 283 16.13 -5.49 -7.46
CA GLN A 283 15.31 -4.27 -7.44
C GLN A 283 14.83 -3.80 -8.83
N VAL A 284 14.72 -4.73 -9.79
CA VAL A 284 14.37 -4.45 -11.20
C VAL A 284 12.87 -4.59 -11.49
N VAL A 285 12.33 -3.66 -12.28
CA VAL A 285 10.95 -3.67 -12.78
C VAL A 285 10.89 -3.18 -14.24
N ALA A 286 9.78 -3.42 -14.95
CA ALA A 286 9.58 -2.91 -16.31
C ALA A 286 8.14 -2.43 -16.56
N SER A 287 7.99 -1.41 -17.42
CA SER A 287 6.69 -0.85 -17.85
C SER A 287 6.09 -1.56 -19.07
N MET A 288 6.60 -2.74 -19.43
CA MET A 288 6.07 -3.59 -20.51
C MET A 288 5.99 -2.91 -21.89
N GLY A 289 7.02 -2.12 -22.25
CA GLY A 289 7.07 -1.42 -23.53
C GLY A 289 6.08 -0.26 -23.66
N THR A 290 5.62 0.30 -22.53
CA THR A 290 4.82 1.53 -22.50
C THR A 290 5.58 2.66 -21.83
N GLN A 291 5.26 3.90 -22.22
CA GLN A 291 5.79 5.07 -21.53
C GLN A 291 5.33 5.09 -20.06
N ILE A 292 6.21 5.50 -19.15
CA ILE A 292 5.88 5.65 -17.73
C ILE A 292 4.66 6.57 -17.57
N SER A 293 3.61 6.06 -16.92
CA SER A 293 2.36 6.77 -16.64
C SER A 293 2.40 7.52 -15.30
N GLN A 294 1.38 8.33 -15.03
CA GLN A 294 1.23 8.98 -13.72
C GLN A 294 0.91 7.96 -12.62
N GLU A 295 0.20 6.89 -12.95
CA GLU A 295 -0.10 5.80 -12.03
C GLU A 295 1.18 5.03 -11.63
N HIS A 296 2.10 4.77 -12.58
CA HIS A 296 3.42 4.21 -12.27
C HIS A 296 4.21 5.13 -11.33
N ILE A 297 4.22 6.43 -11.61
CA ILE A 297 4.92 7.44 -10.81
C ILE A 297 4.37 7.49 -9.38
N ALA A 298 3.04 7.51 -9.24
CA ALA A 298 2.37 7.51 -7.95
C ALA A 298 2.71 6.24 -7.15
N PHE A 299 2.71 5.08 -7.81
CA PHE A 299 3.09 3.81 -7.19
C PHE A 299 4.57 3.80 -6.76
N MET A 300 5.50 4.18 -7.65
CA MET A 300 6.94 4.19 -7.35
C MET A 300 7.26 5.13 -6.18
N LYS A 301 6.59 6.28 -6.06
CA LYS A 301 6.74 7.20 -4.92
C LYS A 301 6.39 6.56 -3.57
N LYS A 302 5.49 5.58 -3.54
CA LYS A 302 5.16 4.81 -2.32
C LYS A 302 6.34 3.92 -1.90
N LEU A 303 7.22 3.51 -2.83
CA LEU A 303 8.33 2.60 -2.55
C LEU A 303 9.66 3.30 -2.33
N THR A 304 10.01 4.28 -3.16
CA THR A 304 11.31 4.96 -3.09
C THR A 304 11.24 6.35 -3.74
N SER A 305 12.32 7.12 -3.54
CA SER A 305 12.56 8.39 -4.23
C SER A 305 13.73 8.30 -5.23
N ASN A 306 14.40 7.16 -5.34
CA ASN A 306 15.54 6.96 -6.24
C ASN A 306 15.17 5.99 -7.36
N VAL A 307 15.33 6.43 -8.61
CA VAL A 307 15.03 5.61 -9.79
C VAL A 307 16.25 5.62 -10.70
N THR A 308 16.72 4.44 -11.08
CA THR A 308 17.76 4.24 -12.07
C THR A 308 17.12 3.71 -13.35
N LEU A 309 17.36 4.40 -14.48
CA LEU A 309 16.95 3.96 -15.80
C LEU A 309 18.08 3.11 -16.41
N MET A 310 17.75 1.90 -16.88
CA MET A 310 18.66 1.04 -17.61
C MET A 310 17.93 0.46 -18.82
N PHE A 311 17.91 1.25 -19.89
CA PHE A 311 17.25 0.96 -21.15
C PHE A 311 18.26 0.49 -22.20
N ASP A 312 17.77 0.03 -23.34
CA ASP A 312 18.59 -0.61 -24.36
C ASP A 312 19.66 0.35 -24.90
N GLY A 313 20.86 -0.17 -25.19
CA GLY A 313 22.00 0.60 -25.67
C GLY A 313 21.89 1.11 -27.11
N ASP A 314 20.68 1.35 -27.61
CA ASP A 314 20.40 1.85 -28.95
C ASP A 314 19.84 3.28 -28.93
N PHE A 315 19.49 3.80 -30.11
CA PHE A 315 18.94 5.15 -30.23
C PHE A 315 17.55 5.27 -29.58
N ALA A 316 16.71 4.25 -29.69
CA ALA A 316 15.36 4.27 -29.14
C ALA A 316 15.40 4.23 -27.60
N GLY A 317 16.25 3.39 -27.01
CA GLY A 317 16.46 3.33 -25.57
C GLY A 317 17.07 4.61 -25.00
N SER A 318 17.97 5.26 -25.75
CA SER A 318 18.53 6.57 -25.38
C SER A 318 17.45 7.66 -25.35
N GLU A 319 16.59 7.75 -26.37
CA GLU A 319 15.46 8.69 -26.42
C GLU A 319 14.42 8.41 -25.33
N ALA A 320 14.13 7.12 -25.08
CA ALA A 320 13.24 6.69 -24.01
C ALA A 320 13.79 7.08 -22.63
N THR A 321 15.10 7.01 -22.44
CA THR A 321 15.80 7.43 -21.22
C THR A 321 15.68 8.94 -21.00
N LEU A 322 15.92 9.75 -22.03
CA LEU A 322 15.77 11.21 -21.95
C LEU A 322 14.33 11.61 -21.59
N LYS A 323 13.35 11.03 -22.28
CA LYS A 323 11.93 11.30 -22.04
C LYS A 323 11.47 10.88 -20.64
N SER A 324 11.80 9.66 -20.24
CA SER A 324 11.40 9.09 -18.95
C SER A 324 12.10 9.78 -17.79
N GLY A 325 13.40 10.06 -17.93
CA GLY A 325 14.18 10.73 -16.90
C GLY A 325 13.70 12.16 -16.65
N GLN A 326 13.33 12.89 -17.70
CA GLN A 326 12.75 14.23 -17.55
C GLN A 326 11.44 14.20 -16.76
N ILE A 327 10.54 13.26 -17.10
CA ILE A 327 9.25 13.09 -16.42
C ILE A 327 9.47 12.75 -14.94
N LEU A 328 10.37 11.82 -14.64
CA LEU A 328 10.66 11.40 -13.26
C LEU A 328 11.30 12.54 -12.44
N LEU A 329 12.23 13.29 -13.03
CA LEU A 329 12.87 14.44 -12.39
C LEU A 329 11.84 15.53 -12.04
N GLN A 330 10.95 15.87 -12.98
CA GLN A 330 9.85 16.83 -12.73
C GLN A 330 8.88 16.35 -11.64
N GLN A 331 8.75 15.04 -11.46
CA GLN A 331 7.96 14.45 -10.38
C GLN A 331 8.71 14.40 -9.04
N GLY A 332 9.95 14.88 -9.00
CA GLY A 332 10.77 15.00 -7.80
C GLY A 332 11.44 13.71 -7.36
N PHE A 333 11.71 12.78 -8.29
CA PHE A 333 12.61 11.65 -8.07
C PHE A 333 14.08 12.07 -8.21
N ASN A 334 14.96 11.39 -7.51
CA ASN A 334 16.39 11.36 -7.83
C ASN A 334 16.58 10.36 -8.96
N VAL A 335 16.91 10.85 -10.15
CA VAL A 335 17.00 10.01 -11.35
C VAL A 335 18.45 9.74 -11.71
N PHE A 336 18.76 8.47 -11.90
CA PHE A 336 20.05 7.98 -12.36
C PHE A 336 19.88 7.20 -13.68
N VAL A 337 20.99 7.01 -14.39
CA VAL A 337 21.06 6.27 -15.65
C VAL A 337 22.26 5.34 -15.61
N VAL A 338 22.04 4.09 -16.01
CA VAL A 338 23.09 3.13 -16.34
C VAL A 338 23.01 2.90 -17.85
N GLN A 339 24.00 3.40 -18.59
CA GLN A 339 24.02 3.31 -20.05
C GLN A 339 24.69 2.02 -20.48
N LEU A 340 23.92 1.09 -21.06
CA LEU A 340 24.47 -0.14 -21.61
C LEU A 340 25.38 0.12 -22.82
N PRO A 341 26.35 -0.77 -23.10
CA PRO A 341 27.14 -0.69 -24.32
C PRO A 341 26.27 -0.67 -25.57
N LYS A 342 26.81 -0.08 -26.65
CA LYS A 342 26.06 0.12 -27.90
C LYS A 342 25.46 -1.19 -28.43
N ASN A 343 24.17 -1.13 -28.75
CA ASN A 343 23.35 -2.23 -29.26
C ASN A 343 23.34 -3.48 -28.35
N MET A 344 23.37 -3.29 -27.03
CA MET A 344 23.16 -4.36 -26.05
C MET A 344 21.96 -4.07 -25.17
N ASP A 345 21.21 -5.12 -24.85
CA ASP A 345 20.23 -5.15 -23.76
C ASP A 345 20.82 -5.87 -22.51
N PRO A 346 20.13 -5.86 -21.36
CA PRO A 346 20.62 -6.59 -20.18
C PRO A 346 20.80 -8.10 -20.40
N ASP A 347 19.93 -8.77 -21.17
CA ASP A 347 20.05 -10.22 -21.48
C ASP A 347 21.35 -10.51 -22.24
N GLU A 348 21.65 -9.72 -23.27
CA GLU A 348 22.85 -9.82 -24.09
C GLU A 348 24.12 -9.50 -23.29
N TYR A 349 24.08 -8.47 -22.43
CA TYR A 349 25.22 -8.15 -21.56
C TYR A 349 25.51 -9.31 -20.61
N ILE A 350 24.49 -9.83 -19.90
CA ILE A 350 24.64 -10.94 -18.96
C ILE A 350 25.13 -12.20 -19.68
N GLY A 351 24.56 -12.51 -20.86
CA GLY A 351 24.98 -13.66 -21.65
C GLY A 351 26.44 -13.61 -22.09
N LYS A 352 26.97 -12.41 -22.38
CA LYS A 352 28.34 -12.20 -22.85
C LYS A 352 29.37 -12.07 -21.73
N HIS A 353 29.01 -11.40 -20.64
CA HIS A 353 29.95 -10.99 -19.58
C HIS A 353 29.73 -11.71 -18.24
N GLY A 354 28.58 -12.35 -18.04
CA GLY A 354 28.23 -13.04 -16.80
C GLY A 354 27.59 -12.12 -15.74
N ALA A 355 27.00 -12.74 -14.72
CA ALA A 355 26.23 -12.05 -13.67
C ALA A 355 27.11 -11.13 -12.79
N ASP A 356 28.29 -11.59 -12.37
CA ASP A 356 29.18 -10.79 -11.51
C ASP A 356 29.65 -9.51 -12.21
N ALA A 357 30.02 -9.62 -13.49
CA ALA A 357 30.42 -8.47 -14.29
C ALA A 357 29.25 -7.49 -14.52
N PHE A 358 28.05 -8.01 -14.74
CA PHE A 358 26.83 -7.21 -14.87
C PHE A 358 26.52 -6.43 -13.59
N ASN A 359 26.53 -7.08 -12.42
CA ASN A 359 26.27 -6.41 -11.14
C ASN A 359 27.32 -5.34 -10.85
N TYR A 360 28.61 -5.65 -11.07
CA TYR A 360 29.69 -4.68 -10.94
C TYR A 360 29.49 -3.48 -11.86
N PHE A 361 29.13 -3.71 -13.13
CA PHE A 361 28.86 -2.67 -14.12
C PHE A 361 27.71 -1.75 -13.67
N VAL A 362 26.58 -2.31 -13.25
CA VAL A 362 25.40 -1.54 -12.79
C VAL A 362 25.73 -0.69 -11.56
N GLU A 363 26.56 -1.19 -10.65
CA GLU A 363 26.98 -0.46 -9.45
C GLU A 363 27.92 0.71 -9.78
N HIS A 364 28.84 0.55 -10.73
CA HIS A 364 29.91 1.51 -10.99
C HIS A 364 29.60 2.52 -12.11
N GLU A 365 28.75 2.18 -13.08
CA GLU A 365 28.41 3.06 -14.22
C GLU A 365 27.15 3.91 -13.99
N LYS A 366 26.66 3.98 -12.75
CA LYS A 366 25.46 4.74 -12.38
C LYS A 366 25.74 6.24 -12.32
N LYS A 367 25.14 7.00 -13.24
CA LYS A 367 25.32 8.46 -13.36
C LYS A 367 24.01 9.20 -13.09
N SER A 368 24.09 10.44 -12.63
CA SER A 368 22.90 11.31 -12.55
C SER A 368 22.31 11.53 -13.94
N PHE A 369 20.99 11.53 -14.05
CA PHE A 369 20.26 11.82 -15.30
C PHE A 369 20.72 13.13 -15.95
N ILE A 370 21.00 14.15 -15.14
CA ILE A 370 21.46 15.45 -15.64
C ILE A 370 22.82 15.33 -16.34
N LEU A 371 23.77 14.58 -15.76
CA LEU A 371 25.08 14.36 -16.40
C LEU A 371 24.95 13.52 -17.66
N TYR A 372 24.12 12.48 -17.61
CA TYR A 372 23.82 11.67 -18.79
C TYR A 372 23.30 12.56 -19.94
N LYS A 373 22.34 13.45 -19.65
CA LYS A 373 21.78 14.40 -20.62
C LYS A 373 22.84 15.35 -21.19
N VAL A 374 23.75 15.87 -20.38
CA VAL A 374 24.87 16.70 -20.86
C VAL A 374 25.79 15.91 -21.79
N HIS A 375 26.18 14.69 -21.40
CA HIS A 375 27.06 13.85 -22.21
C HIS A 375 26.44 13.46 -23.56
N MET A 376 25.13 13.20 -23.60
CA MET A 376 24.40 12.89 -24.84
C MET A 376 24.43 14.04 -25.85
N HIS A 377 24.55 15.28 -25.39
CA HIS A 377 24.57 16.47 -26.24
C HIS A 377 25.93 17.19 -26.24
N GLN A 378 27.00 16.54 -25.76
CA GLN A 378 28.30 17.17 -25.57
C GLN A 378 28.87 17.76 -26.86
N GLU A 379 28.77 17.03 -27.98
CA GLU A 379 29.25 17.52 -29.28
C GLU A 379 28.49 18.77 -29.75
N GLU A 380 27.17 18.84 -29.55
CA GLU A 380 26.38 20.04 -29.87
C GLU A 380 26.73 21.22 -28.95
N ILE A 381 26.91 20.96 -27.65
CA ILE A 381 27.25 21.98 -26.65
C ILE A 381 28.62 22.61 -26.96
N GLU A 382 29.61 21.79 -27.36
CA GLU A 382 30.97 22.27 -27.61
C GLU A 382 31.11 23.04 -28.93
N ASN A 383 30.25 22.78 -29.92
CA ASN A 383 30.43 23.27 -31.29
C ASN A 383 29.35 24.27 -31.76
N ASN A 384 28.33 24.55 -30.94
CA ASN A 384 27.23 25.44 -31.32
C ASN A 384 26.78 26.32 -30.14
N ASP A 385 27.11 27.62 -30.20
CA ASP A 385 26.78 28.59 -29.16
C ASP A 385 25.26 28.71 -28.87
N LEU A 386 24.40 28.51 -29.88
CA LEU A 386 22.95 28.50 -29.69
C LEU A 386 22.50 27.24 -28.93
N ALA A 387 23.10 26.10 -29.23
CA ALA A 387 22.84 24.86 -28.50
C ALA A 387 23.41 24.94 -27.06
N TYR A 388 24.61 25.51 -26.89
CA TYR A 388 25.22 25.79 -25.60
C TYR A 388 24.27 26.60 -24.70
N GLU A 389 23.77 27.74 -25.17
CA GLU A 389 22.86 28.58 -24.37
C GLU A 389 21.55 27.84 -24.02
N ARG A 390 20.98 27.11 -25.00
CA ARG A 390 19.76 26.32 -24.81
C ARG A 390 19.95 25.24 -23.74
N TYR A 391 20.98 24.42 -23.87
CA TYR A 391 21.25 23.32 -22.95
C TYR A 391 21.67 23.81 -21.57
N LEU A 392 22.42 24.91 -21.48
CA LEU A 392 22.75 25.50 -20.17
C LEU A 392 21.48 25.89 -19.41
N LYS A 393 20.52 26.57 -20.08
CA LYS A 393 19.23 26.95 -19.48
C LYS A 393 18.37 25.76 -19.09
N GLU A 394 18.40 24.70 -19.89
CA GLU A 394 17.65 23.48 -19.64
C GLU A 394 18.23 22.71 -18.45
N ILE A 395 19.56 22.56 -18.40
CA ILE A 395 20.26 21.87 -17.31
C ILE A 395 20.15 22.65 -16.00
N THR A 396 20.24 23.98 -16.00
CA THR A 396 20.00 24.78 -14.78
C THR A 396 18.56 24.63 -14.28
N ASN A 397 17.58 24.48 -15.18
CA ASN A 397 16.21 24.14 -14.81
C ASN A 397 16.11 22.74 -14.19
N ASP A 398 16.79 21.76 -14.78
CA ASP A 398 16.76 20.39 -14.26
C ASP A 398 17.43 20.29 -12.88
N ILE A 399 18.52 21.04 -12.66
CA ILE A 399 19.20 21.12 -11.37
C ILE A 399 18.30 21.76 -10.29
N SER A 400 17.46 22.74 -10.64
CA SER A 400 16.55 23.37 -9.66
C SER A 400 15.45 22.42 -9.16
N LEU A 401 15.11 21.38 -9.94
CA LEU A 401 14.15 20.35 -9.57
C LEU A 401 14.74 19.30 -8.60
N MET A 402 16.06 19.28 -8.41
CA MET A 402 16.72 18.31 -7.54
C MET A 402 16.44 18.60 -6.06
N LYS A 403 15.90 17.60 -5.36
CA LYS A 403 15.64 17.69 -3.91
C LYS A 403 16.88 17.43 -3.05
N SER A 404 17.81 16.60 -3.53
CA SER A 404 19.04 16.29 -2.79
C SER A 404 20.03 17.45 -2.90
N SER A 405 20.24 18.17 -1.80
CA SER A 405 21.19 19.31 -1.74
C SER A 405 22.64 18.88 -1.98
N ILE A 406 23.02 17.70 -1.50
CA ILE A 406 24.37 17.14 -1.67
C ILE A 406 24.60 16.77 -3.14
N LEU A 407 23.67 16.01 -3.73
CA LEU A 407 23.78 15.61 -5.13
C LEU A 407 23.75 16.84 -6.03
N ARG A 408 22.86 17.79 -5.76
CA ARG A 408 22.80 19.06 -6.48
C ARG A 408 24.14 19.81 -6.47
N LYS A 409 24.81 19.90 -5.32
CA LYS A 409 26.13 20.55 -5.24
C LYS A 409 27.18 19.83 -6.08
N LYS A 410 27.21 18.49 -6.06
CA LYS A 410 28.10 17.69 -6.91
C LYS A 410 27.81 17.97 -8.40
N ILE A 411 26.55 17.89 -8.80
CA ILE A 411 26.14 18.09 -10.20
C ILE A 411 26.45 19.51 -10.68
N LEU A 412 26.26 20.53 -9.85
CA LEU A 412 26.66 21.90 -10.17
C LEU A 412 28.15 22.01 -10.45
N GLN A 413 28.99 21.32 -9.68
CA GLN A 413 30.43 21.30 -9.90
C GLN A 413 30.77 20.60 -11.24
N ASP A 414 30.22 19.42 -11.48
CA ASP A 414 30.45 18.67 -12.71
C ASP A 414 29.99 19.46 -13.96
N VAL A 415 28.83 20.12 -13.88
CA VAL A 415 28.28 20.96 -14.97
C VAL A 415 29.09 22.24 -15.16
N SER A 416 29.61 22.85 -14.08
CA SER A 416 30.52 24.00 -14.15
C SER A 416 31.77 23.69 -14.97
N GLU A 417 32.35 22.50 -14.76
CA GLU A 417 33.53 22.03 -15.49
C GLU A 417 33.20 21.77 -16.98
N LEU A 418 32.07 21.12 -17.28
CA LEU A 418 31.65 20.79 -18.64
C LEU A 418 31.30 22.03 -19.47
N PHE A 419 30.56 23.00 -18.90
CA PHE A 419 30.17 24.23 -19.59
C PHE A 419 31.23 25.34 -19.48
N LYS A 420 32.29 25.15 -18.70
CA LYS A 420 33.36 26.14 -18.44
C LYS A 420 32.82 27.46 -17.87
N VAL A 421 31.81 27.38 -17.00
CA VAL A 421 31.17 28.54 -16.33
C VAL A 421 31.45 28.48 -14.84
N SER A 422 31.56 29.63 -14.18
CA SER A 422 31.78 29.66 -12.73
C SER A 422 30.59 29.07 -11.95
N MET A 423 30.88 28.37 -10.85
CA MET A 423 29.88 27.84 -9.92
C MET A 423 28.95 28.95 -9.38
N ASP A 424 29.45 30.15 -9.13
CA ASP A 424 28.66 31.27 -8.62
C ASP A 424 27.60 31.73 -9.62
N SER A 425 27.96 31.81 -10.91
CA SER A 425 27.02 32.14 -11.99
C SER A 425 25.90 31.10 -12.10
N LEU A 426 26.24 29.81 -12.01
CA LEU A 426 25.24 28.73 -12.04
C LEU A 426 24.33 28.77 -10.82
N ASN A 427 24.87 29.01 -9.63
CA ASN A 427 24.07 29.10 -8.41
C ASN A 427 23.04 30.23 -8.45
N ILE A 428 23.40 31.38 -9.01
CA ILE A 428 22.46 32.50 -9.18
C ILE A 428 21.34 32.10 -10.14
N GLU A 429 21.67 31.48 -11.27
CA GLU A 429 20.67 31.09 -12.28
C GLU A 429 19.71 30.01 -11.77
N VAL A 430 20.20 29.07 -10.96
CA VAL A 430 19.36 28.05 -10.31
C VAL A 430 18.51 28.67 -9.19
N GLY A 431 19.09 29.53 -8.35
CA GLY A 431 18.41 30.17 -7.21
C GLY A 431 17.27 31.12 -7.61
N GLN A 432 17.43 31.88 -8.70
CA GLN A 432 16.35 32.74 -9.23
C GLN A 432 15.09 31.95 -9.66
N ARG A 433 15.21 30.63 -9.87
CA ARG A 433 14.10 29.77 -10.28
C ARG A 433 13.44 29.03 -9.11
N GLU A 434 14.03 29.05 -7.91
CA GLU A 434 13.44 28.44 -6.70
C GLU A 434 12.25 29.25 -6.15
N ASP A 435 12.25 30.57 -6.34
CA ASP A 435 11.20 31.47 -5.83
C ASP A 435 9.80 31.19 -6.42
N TYR A 436 9.71 30.36 -7.47
CA TYR A 436 8.44 29.94 -8.08
C TYR A 436 7.88 28.61 -7.54
N TYR A 437 8.64 27.84 -6.75
CA TYR A 437 8.22 26.52 -6.24
C TYR A 437 8.42 26.41 -4.72
N GLN A 438 7.53 27.03 -3.94
CA GLN A 438 7.42 26.77 -2.51
C GLN A 438 6.58 25.50 -2.28
N PRO A 439 7.11 24.45 -1.61
CA PRO A 439 6.30 23.33 -1.16
C PRO A 439 5.36 23.81 -0.05
N GLN A 440 4.05 23.53 -0.18
CA GLN A 440 3.10 23.74 0.91
C GLN A 440 3.59 23.00 2.17
N SER A 441 3.69 23.73 3.28
CA SER A 441 3.92 23.14 4.59
C SER A 441 2.76 22.19 4.90
N TYR A 442 3.04 20.89 4.91
CA TYR A 442 2.06 19.87 5.20
C TYR A 442 1.62 19.99 6.67
N GLN A 443 0.42 20.54 6.89
CA GLN A 443 -0.28 20.45 8.16
C GLN A 443 -0.78 19.01 8.34
N PHE A 444 -0.56 18.45 9.53
CA PHE A 444 -1.09 17.14 9.90
C PHE A 444 -2.59 17.10 9.66
N PRO A 445 -3.15 16.02 9.09
CA PRO A 445 -4.58 15.79 9.16
C PRO A 445 -4.93 15.61 10.64
N SER A 446 -5.55 16.64 11.24
CA SER A 446 -6.21 16.50 12.52
C SER A 446 -7.40 15.55 12.32
N VAL A 447 -7.48 14.50 13.15
CA VAL A 447 -8.59 13.55 13.09
C VAL A 447 -9.88 14.32 13.41
N PRO A 448 -10.82 14.49 12.46
CA PRO A 448 -11.91 15.45 12.61
C PRO A 448 -12.94 15.07 13.69
N GLN A 449 -12.97 13.80 14.11
CA GLN A 449 -14.12 13.18 14.79
C GLN A 449 -14.42 13.76 16.18
N PHE A 450 -13.44 14.34 16.89
CA PHE A 450 -13.61 14.86 18.26
C PHE A 450 -13.09 16.29 18.47
N THR A 451 -13.13 17.12 17.41
CA THR A 451 -12.59 18.49 17.45
C THR A 451 -13.51 19.49 18.17
N ASN A 452 -14.82 19.27 18.15
CA ASN A 452 -15.84 20.15 18.75
C ASN A 452 -16.72 19.40 19.78
N LEU A 453 -16.14 19.03 20.93
CA LEU A 453 -16.89 18.34 22.00
C LEU A 453 -17.45 19.33 23.04
N ASN A 454 -18.68 19.10 23.50
CA ASN A 454 -19.28 19.84 24.61
C ASN A 454 -18.69 19.41 25.98
N LYS A 455 -19.08 20.04 27.09
CA LYS A 455 -18.52 19.75 28.42
C LYS A 455 -18.73 18.29 28.84
N GLN A 456 -19.91 17.74 28.58
CA GLN A 456 -20.25 16.35 28.92
C GLN A 456 -19.47 15.37 28.03
N GLU A 457 -19.42 15.61 26.72
CA GLU A 457 -18.67 14.76 25.79
C GLU A 457 -17.15 14.78 26.06
N LYS A 458 -16.61 15.89 26.58
CA LYS A 458 -15.21 15.95 27.04
C LYS A 458 -14.98 15.04 28.25
N ALA A 459 -15.92 15.00 29.19
CA ALA A 459 -15.88 14.09 30.34
C ALA A 459 -16.03 12.62 29.88
N GLU A 460 -16.95 12.35 28.95
CA GLU A 460 -17.12 11.02 28.35
C GLU A 460 -15.82 10.54 27.69
N ARG A 461 -15.17 11.40 26.90
CA ARG A 461 -13.89 11.09 26.25
C ARG A 461 -12.78 10.80 27.27
N ALA A 462 -12.64 11.62 28.31
CA ALA A 462 -11.61 11.42 29.32
C ALA A 462 -11.85 10.11 30.11
N LEU A 463 -13.08 9.87 30.54
CA LEU A 463 -13.46 8.66 31.27
C LEU A 463 -13.20 7.39 30.48
N LEU A 464 -13.61 7.35 29.20
CA LEU A 464 -13.36 6.18 28.35
C LEU A 464 -11.87 5.95 28.11
N LYS A 465 -11.05 7.01 28.03
CA LYS A 465 -9.59 6.85 27.93
C LYS A 465 -8.99 6.27 29.22
N HIS A 466 -9.48 6.64 30.39
CA HIS A 466 -9.10 5.97 31.65
C HIS A 466 -9.50 4.49 31.65
N PHE A 467 -10.72 4.16 31.20
CA PHE A 467 -11.17 2.78 31.08
C PHE A 467 -10.34 1.95 30.09
N MET A 468 -9.80 2.57 29.04
CA MET A 468 -8.87 1.91 28.11
C MET A 468 -7.49 1.72 28.72
N ASN A 469 -7.03 2.62 29.59
CA ASN A 469 -5.68 2.52 30.15
C ASN A 469 -5.60 1.59 31.37
N ASP A 470 -6.71 1.41 32.11
CA ASP A 470 -6.74 0.65 33.36
C ASP A 470 -8.04 -0.16 33.52
N LYS A 471 -7.89 -1.50 33.55
CA LYS A 471 -9.00 -2.45 33.74
C LYS A 471 -9.62 -2.35 35.13
N ASP A 472 -8.85 -2.08 36.18
CA ASP A 472 -9.37 -1.98 37.54
C ASP A 472 -10.27 -0.76 37.68
N ILE A 473 -9.89 0.36 37.06
CA ILE A 473 -10.77 1.54 36.97
C ILE A 473 -12.06 1.18 36.22
N PHE A 474 -11.98 0.47 35.09
CA PHE A 474 -13.19 0.02 34.40
C PHE A 474 -14.07 -0.87 35.31
N LEU A 475 -13.52 -1.91 35.93
CA LEU A 475 -14.24 -2.86 36.79
C LEU A 475 -14.88 -2.22 38.04
N ASN A 476 -14.26 -1.18 38.59
CA ASN A 476 -14.79 -0.49 39.76
C ASN A 476 -15.99 0.41 39.43
N TYR A 477 -16.00 1.04 38.25
CA TYR A 477 -16.95 2.11 37.93
C TYR A 477 -17.99 1.77 36.85
N HIS A 478 -17.74 0.77 36.00
CA HIS A 478 -18.62 0.46 34.87
C HIS A 478 -20.07 0.12 35.30
N LYS A 479 -20.27 -0.46 36.49
CA LYS A 479 -21.60 -0.84 37.01
C LYS A 479 -22.48 0.37 37.38
N LEU A 480 -21.87 1.53 37.58
CA LEU A 480 -22.58 2.77 37.90
C LEU A 480 -23.17 3.44 36.66
N LEU A 481 -22.70 3.03 35.47
CA LEU A 481 -23.04 3.58 34.17
C LEU A 481 -23.93 2.61 33.38
N GLN A 482 -24.80 3.20 32.57
CA GLN A 482 -25.53 2.54 31.50
C GLN A 482 -25.05 3.11 30.17
N SER A 483 -25.21 2.34 29.09
CA SER A 483 -24.83 2.80 27.76
C SER A 483 -25.55 4.08 27.34
N GLU A 484 -26.75 4.32 27.88
CA GLU A 484 -27.60 5.49 27.72
C GLU A 484 -27.05 6.77 28.38
N ASP A 485 -26.11 6.64 29.33
CA ASP A 485 -25.52 7.79 30.02
C ASP A 485 -24.48 8.53 29.14
N PHE A 486 -24.07 7.93 28.01
CA PHE A 486 -23.18 8.54 27.01
C PHE A 486 -24.01 9.25 25.93
N THR A 487 -23.84 10.57 25.82
CA THR A 487 -24.54 11.40 24.84
C THR A 487 -23.96 11.27 23.44
N ASN A 488 -22.65 11.01 23.32
CA ASN A 488 -22.02 10.79 22.04
C ASN A 488 -22.20 9.33 21.57
N GLN A 489 -22.73 9.13 20.37
CA GLN A 489 -23.00 7.80 19.84
C GLN A 489 -21.73 6.93 19.68
N TYR A 490 -20.57 7.54 19.42
CA TYR A 490 -19.31 6.81 19.34
C TYR A 490 -18.84 6.35 20.71
N PHE A 491 -18.92 7.22 21.72
CA PHE A 491 -18.56 6.89 23.11
C PHE A 491 -19.47 5.81 23.70
N LYS A 492 -20.77 5.86 23.40
CA LYS A 492 -21.71 4.79 23.73
C LYS A 492 -21.27 3.43 23.17
N ARG A 493 -20.89 3.39 21.88
CA ARG A 493 -20.44 2.15 21.23
C ARG A 493 -19.09 1.67 21.78
N ILE A 494 -18.15 2.58 22.03
CA ILE A 494 -16.86 2.27 22.65
C ILE A 494 -17.05 1.63 24.03
N PHE A 495 -17.94 2.17 24.86
CA PHE A 495 -18.24 1.61 26.18
C PHE A 495 -18.76 0.16 26.11
N ASN A 496 -19.65 -0.14 25.17
CA ASN A 496 -20.17 -1.49 24.97
C ASN A 496 -19.08 -2.47 24.49
N VAL A 497 -18.22 -2.04 23.57
CA VAL A 497 -17.08 -2.86 23.11
C VAL A 497 -16.10 -3.12 24.24
N LEU A 498 -15.80 -2.15 25.11
CA LEU A 498 -14.94 -2.36 26.28
C LEU A 498 -15.52 -3.39 27.24
N HIS A 499 -16.84 -3.38 27.42
CA HIS A 499 -17.56 -4.38 28.22
C HIS A 499 -17.38 -5.80 27.72
N GLU A 500 -17.52 -6.01 26.40
CA GLU A 500 -17.30 -7.30 25.77
C GLU A 500 -15.81 -7.69 25.84
N PHE A 501 -14.92 -6.76 25.51
CA PHE A 501 -13.47 -7.00 25.49
C PHE A 501 -12.90 -7.42 26.84
N TYR A 502 -13.24 -6.72 27.93
CA TYR A 502 -12.74 -7.02 29.27
C TYR A 502 -13.39 -8.25 29.92
N SER A 503 -14.45 -8.81 29.32
CA SER A 503 -15.00 -10.10 29.74
C SER A 503 -14.08 -11.28 29.38
N GLU A 504 -13.24 -11.10 28.35
CA GLU A 504 -12.34 -12.14 27.83
C GLU A 504 -10.84 -11.79 28.03
N ASN A 505 -10.49 -10.52 28.26
CA ASN A 505 -9.10 -10.04 28.30
C ASN A 505 -8.76 -9.30 29.60
N ASP A 506 -7.52 -9.46 30.08
CA ASP A 506 -7.01 -8.82 31.31
C ASP A 506 -6.30 -7.48 31.10
N THR A 507 -5.73 -7.27 29.92
CA THR A 507 -5.01 -6.04 29.58
C THR A 507 -5.59 -5.41 28.32
N PHE A 508 -5.65 -4.08 28.28
CA PHE A 508 -6.06 -3.37 27.08
C PHE A 508 -4.90 -3.22 26.10
N ASN A 509 -5.12 -3.68 24.87
CA ASN A 509 -4.27 -3.37 23.74
C ASN A 509 -5.17 -3.01 22.55
N ILE A 510 -4.93 -1.84 21.96
CA ILE A 510 -5.72 -1.36 20.82
C ILE A 510 -5.68 -2.34 19.64
N SER A 511 -4.54 -3.02 19.43
CA SER A 511 -4.37 -4.03 18.38
C SER A 511 -5.31 -5.23 18.54
N ASP A 512 -5.66 -5.59 19.78
CA ASP A 512 -6.58 -6.70 20.10
C ASP A 512 -8.02 -6.24 19.90
N VAL A 513 -8.40 -5.10 20.47
CA VAL A 513 -9.77 -4.56 20.39
C VAL A 513 -10.20 -4.33 18.94
N LEU A 514 -9.29 -3.84 18.08
CA LEU A 514 -9.60 -3.63 16.65
C LEU A 514 -9.94 -4.91 15.88
N GLN A 515 -9.62 -6.11 16.40
CA GLN A 515 -10.03 -7.39 15.81
C GLN A 515 -11.51 -7.69 16.01
N TYR A 516 -12.10 -7.22 17.11
CA TYR A 516 -13.49 -7.49 17.50
C TYR A 516 -14.48 -6.48 16.89
N ILE A 517 -13.98 -5.48 16.15
CA ILE A 517 -14.79 -4.41 15.58
C ILE A 517 -14.87 -4.56 14.07
N ASP A 518 -16.08 -4.65 13.52
CA ASP A 518 -16.29 -4.66 12.06
C ASP A 518 -16.46 -3.25 11.46
N SER A 519 -16.96 -2.30 12.27
CA SER A 519 -17.25 -0.94 11.79
C SER A 519 -16.01 -0.05 11.75
N ASN A 520 -15.61 0.38 10.55
CA ASN A 520 -14.50 1.34 10.36
C ASN A 520 -14.70 2.65 11.12
N GLU A 521 -15.93 3.12 11.26
CA GLU A 521 -16.24 4.35 12.00
C GLU A 521 -15.93 4.22 13.50
N ILE A 522 -16.18 3.03 14.07
CA ILE A 522 -15.87 2.74 15.49
C ILE A 522 -14.36 2.54 15.66
N LYS A 523 -13.67 1.91 14.69
CA LYS A 523 -12.20 1.78 14.70
C LYS A 523 -11.52 3.14 14.74
N GLU A 524 -11.95 4.09 13.90
CA GLU A 524 -11.45 5.46 13.93
C GLU A 524 -11.65 6.14 15.28
N ALA A 525 -12.82 5.93 15.89
CA ALA A 525 -13.13 6.49 17.20
C ALA A 525 -12.20 5.93 18.30
N PHE A 526 -11.94 4.62 18.31
CA PHE A 526 -10.97 4.00 19.22
C PHE A 526 -9.54 4.52 19.00
N ILE A 527 -9.09 4.61 17.74
CA ILE A 527 -7.74 5.13 17.41
C ILE A 527 -7.61 6.61 17.81
N SER A 528 -8.66 7.41 17.59
CA SER A 528 -8.68 8.81 17.98
C SER A 528 -8.68 8.98 19.50
N LEU A 529 -9.46 8.17 20.21
CA LEU A 529 -9.50 8.15 21.66
C LEU A 529 -8.19 7.67 22.27
N ASP A 530 -7.53 6.68 21.66
CA ASP A 530 -6.27 6.16 22.15
C ASP A 530 -5.09 7.15 22.00
N ASN A 531 -5.17 8.02 20.98
CA ASN A 531 -4.23 9.13 20.81
C ASN A 531 -4.56 10.35 21.70
N TYR A 532 -5.67 10.32 22.44
CA TYR A 532 -6.02 11.37 23.40
C TYR A 532 -5.12 11.28 24.64
N MET A 533 -4.45 12.39 24.95
CA MET A 533 -3.56 12.49 26.11
C MET A 533 -4.38 12.84 27.36
N ILE A 534 -4.24 12.02 28.39
CA ILE A 534 -4.80 12.22 29.73
C ILE A 534 -3.67 12.20 30.76
N ASN A 535 -3.96 12.60 31.99
CA ASN A 535 -3.04 12.39 33.10
C ASN A 535 -3.04 10.90 33.47
N GLU A 536 -1.86 10.26 33.49
CA GLU A 536 -1.73 8.82 33.75
C GLU A 536 -1.98 8.48 35.24
N GLU A 537 -1.71 9.43 36.15
CA GLU A 537 -2.10 9.35 37.56
C GLU A 537 -3.24 10.34 37.81
N PRO A 538 -4.52 9.91 37.71
CA PRO A 538 -5.64 10.79 37.96
C PRO A 538 -5.57 11.35 39.38
N TYR A 539 -5.87 12.64 39.54
CA TYR A 539 -5.92 13.25 40.87
C TYR A 539 -7.02 12.61 41.74
N GLU A 540 -6.90 12.73 43.07
CA GLU A 540 -7.93 12.29 44.01
C GLU A 540 -9.29 12.91 43.58
N HIS A 541 -10.26 12.05 43.24
CA HIS A 541 -11.61 12.38 42.71
C HIS A 541 -11.76 12.76 41.22
N GLU A 542 -10.72 12.66 40.38
CA GLU A 542 -10.84 13.00 38.94
C GLU A 542 -11.87 12.12 38.19
N ILE A 543 -11.88 10.80 38.45
CA ILE A 543 -12.86 9.87 37.86
C ILE A 543 -14.28 10.17 38.37
N ASP A 544 -14.42 10.48 39.66
CA ASP A 544 -15.71 10.81 40.28
C ASP A 544 -16.31 12.09 39.66
N ASP A 545 -15.47 13.08 39.33
CA ASP A 545 -15.89 14.32 38.66
C ASP A 545 -16.40 14.08 37.23
N TYR A 546 -15.75 13.19 36.48
CA TYR A 546 -16.25 12.77 35.16
C TYR A 546 -17.59 12.04 35.31
N LEU A 547 -17.70 11.08 36.23
CA LEU A 547 -18.93 10.34 36.49
C LEU A 547 -20.08 11.26 36.90
N ASN A 548 -19.83 12.20 37.81
CA ASN A 548 -20.82 13.19 38.22
C ASN A 548 -21.30 14.02 37.03
N THR A 549 -20.39 14.42 36.14
CA THR A 549 -20.73 15.16 34.92
C THR A 549 -21.62 14.35 33.97
N LEU A 550 -21.37 13.04 33.80
CA LEU A 550 -22.21 12.15 32.99
C LEU A 550 -23.58 11.92 33.62
N LEU A 551 -23.61 11.74 34.95
CA LEU A 551 -24.82 11.39 35.71
C LEU A 551 -25.66 12.61 36.09
N THR A 552 -25.20 13.84 35.84
CA THR A 552 -25.93 15.08 36.17
C THR A 552 -27.33 15.10 35.52
N ASN A 553 -27.49 14.48 34.34
CA ASN A 553 -28.78 14.41 33.63
C ASN A 553 -29.74 13.33 34.16
N ARG A 554 -29.32 12.40 35.03
CA ARG A 554 -30.23 11.42 35.66
C ARG A 554 -31.14 12.03 36.71
N ASN A 555 -30.75 13.18 37.28
CA ASN A 555 -31.42 13.81 38.42
C ASN A 555 -31.72 15.29 38.17
N GLU A 556 -32.45 15.63 37.11
CA GLU A 556 -33.21 16.89 37.15
C GLU A 556 -34.34 16.73 38.18
N GLU A 557 -34.11 17.18 39.42
CA GLU A 557 -35.17 17.30 40.42
C GLU A 557 -36.27 18.23 39.87
N THR A 558 -37.39 17.66 39.43
CA THR A 558 -38.53 18.46 38.93
C THR A 558 -39.13 19.28 40.07
N ILE A 559 -39.72 20.44 39.74
CA ILE A 559 -40.50 21.27 40.70
C ILE A 559 -41.52 20.43 41.46
N GLU A 560 -42.13 19.44 40.81
CA GLU A 560 -43.13 18.56 41.43
C GLU A 560 -42.51 17.66 42.49
N SER A 561 -41.32 17.10 42.23
CA SER A 561 -40.54 16.32 43.20
C SER A 561 -40.11 17.16 44.40
N LEU A 562 -39.62 18.38 44.17
CA LEU A 562 -39.24 19.31 45.24
C LEU A 562 -40.44 19.75 46.07
N ASN A 563 -41.59 20.01 45.44
CA ASN A 563 -42.83 20.34 46.14
C ASN A 563 -43.36 19.17 46.96
N HIS A 564 -43.22 17.93 46.48
CA HIS A 564 -43.60 16.75 47.25
C HIS A 564 -42.73 16.61 48.51
N LYS A 565 -41.40 16.71 48.38
CA LYS A 565 -40.46 16.67 49.51
C LYS A 565 -40.69 17.80 50.51
N LEU A 566 -41.02 19.02 50.03
CA LEU A 566 -41.41 20.14 50.89
C LEU A 566 -42.67 19.82 51.70
N ARG A 567 -43.70 19.23 51.09
CA ARG A 567 -44.94 18.84 51.81
C ARG A 567 -44.68 17.78 52.87
N GLU A 568 -43.83 16.80 52.58
CA GLU A 568 -43.46 15.78 53.57
C GLU A 568 -42.67 16.38 54.73
N ALA A 569 -41.72 17.28 54.46
CA ALA A 569 -40.99 18.01 55.50
C ALA A 569 -41.93 18.88 56.36
N SER A 570 -42.93 19.53 55.75
CA SER A 570 -43.98 20.26 56.48
C SER A 570 -44.85 19.34 57.33
N ARG A 571 -45.17 18.14 56.85
CA ARG A 571 -45.94 17.16 57.63
C ARG A 571 -45.17 16.66 58.85
N LEU A 572 -43.85 16.51 58.73
CA LEU A 572 -42.97 16.04 59.79
C LEU A 572 -42.54 17.15 60.76
N GLY A 573 -42.85 18.42 60.46
CA GLY A 573 -42.50 19.56 61.30
C GLY A 573 -41.02 19.95 61.25
N ASP A 574 -40.27 19.44 60.28
CA ASP A 574 -38.83 19.72 60.14
C ASP A 574 -38.63 21.07 59.43
N LEU A 575 -38.28 22.10 60.20
CA LEU A 575 -38.15 23.46 59.71
C LEU A 575 -36.87 23.68 58.88
N GLU A 576 -35.81 22.93 59.12
CA GLU A 576 -34.58 23.06 58.34
C GLU A 576 -34.73 22.44 56.95
N LEU A 577 -35.33 21.24 56.87
CA LEU A 577 -35.62 20.61 55.58
C LEU A 577 -36.62 21.43 54.75
N GLN A 578 -37.62 22.03 55.40
CA GLN A 578 -38.56 22.91 54.72
C GLN A 578 -37.86 24.11 54.10
N LYS A 579 -36.98 24.78 54.86
CA LYS A 579 -36.22 25.92 54.37
C LYS A 579 -35.30 25.53 53.20
N TYR A 580 -34.63 24.38 53.31
CA TYR A 580 -33.76 23.85 52.26
C TYR A 580 -34.51 23.59 50.94
N TYR A 581 -35.67 22.92 50.99
CA TYR A 581 -36.44 22.64 49.76
C TYR A 581 -37.11 23.91 49.20
N LEU A 582 -37.51 24.86 50.04
CA LEU A 582 -37.99 26.18 49.60
C LEU A 582 -36.90 26.95 48.85
N GLU A 583 -35.67 26.99 49.37
CA GLU A 583 -34.54 27.65 48.69
C GLU A 583 -34.23 27.00 47.34
N LYS A 584 -34.27 25.67 47.25
CA LYS A 584 -34.13 24.94 45.98
C LYS A 584 -35.24 25.30 44.99
N ILE A 585 -36.50 25.37 45.41
CA ILE A 585 -37.64 25.74 44.55
C ILE A 585 -37.51 27.19 44.05
N VAL A 586 -37.09 28.11 44.92
CA VAL A 586 -36.89 29.53 44.56
C VAL A 586 -35.77 29.68 43.54
N ASN A 587 -34.65 28.99 43.73
CA ASN A 587 -33.55 29.00 42.77
C ASN A 587 -33.93 28.35 41.44
N PHE A 588 -34.69 27.25 41.47
CA PHE A 588 -35.22 26.62 40.27
C PHE A 588 -36.12 27.59 39.47
N ASN A 589 -37.01 28.32 40.14
CA ASN A 589 -37.90 29.29 39.48
C ASN A 589 -37.15 30.52 38.95
N LYS A 590 -36.14 31.02 39.68
CA LYS A 590 -35.29 32.12 39.19
C LYS A 590 -34.55 31.75 37.90
N ASN A 591 -34.06 30.51 37.81
CA ASN A 591 -33.39 30.01 36.61
C ASN A 591 -34.34 29.76 35.42
N ARG A 592 -35.67 29.78 35.62
CA ARG A 592 -36.67 29.70 34.54
C ARG A 592 -37.14 31.06 34.02
N MET A 593 -36.88 32.15 34.75
CA MET A 593 -37.30 33.51 34.39
C MET A 593 -36.18 34.36 33.78
N ASN A 594 -34.94 33.86 33.79
CA ASN A 594 -33.81 34.34 32.99
C ASN A 594 -33.61 33.37 31.81
#